data_AF-A0A819HSK8-F1
#
_entry.id   AF-A0A819HSK8-F1
#
_cell.length_a   1.000
_cell.length_b   1.000
_cell.length_c   1.000
_cell.angle_alpha   90.00
_cell.angle_beta   90.00
_cell.angle_gamma   90.00
#
_symmetry.space_group_name_H-M   'P 1'
#
loop_
_entity.id
_entity.type
_entity.pdbx_description
1 polymer ?
#
loop_
_entity_poly.entity_id
_entity_poly.type
_entity_poly.pdbx_seq_one_letter_code
_entity_poly.pdbx_strand_id
1 'polypeptide(L)'
;MEAKPLFHQVCSSDFISQSWIDFTFEMNLEALWPMDLRYTLSAMWQIIAGLCRSATNFINDALTEFASEPLISYAAFTEAYLNVQIQAELEDAWQSAIDRFGRHLNIIQTIAQIDGFMTGVSTNFVGTSAITSADIPLVVYLWQTGYLLPGTNEICTCNNDLSCQMPAGVYLFNRTEALSFYNLNWIIANVTFPGIMFDCLPFLSTFASSLACFYNQSCINTILIVYSKTINTTVLNEATNTRFPPTMILKEIVEQLFVEKIFNTTSFNAYYEKCAPISCTYVYSRRFYWIYVVTTLLGLVGGLNIGLRLFVPYFIELIMILKRKLLNRNTEPQIKNCKRITVCETNTSFSLFRYSNACQIDKNFGEDQNKIN
;
A
#
# COMPACT_ATOMS: atom_id res chain seq x y z
N MET A 1 6.71 2.95 -7.97
CA MET A 1 5.23 2.86 -7.97
C MET A 1 4.71 4.24 -8.29
N GLU A 2 3.62 4.34 -9.05
CA GLU A 2 2.98 5.62 -9.36
C GLU A 2 1.47 5.47 -9.11
N ALA A 3 0.93 6.35 -8.28
CA ALA A 3 -0.51 6.45 -8.02
C ALA A 3 -0.97 7.82 -8.54
N LYS A 4 -2.04 7.83 -9.33
CA LYS A 4 -2.59 9.03 -9.95
C LYS A 4 -4.07 9.18 -9.61
N PRO A 5 -4.45 10.23 -8.87
CA PRO A 5 -5.85 10.51 -8.59
C PRO A 5 -6.53 11.14 -9.80
N LEU A 6 -7.78 10.75 -10.03
CA LEU A 6 -8.72 11.42 -10.91
C LEU A 6 -9.70 12.19 -10.02
N PHE A 7 -9.74 13.51 -10.16
CA PHE A 7 -10.66 14.38 -9.43
C PHE A 7 -11.97 14.60 -10.21
N HIS A 8 -13.01 14.98 -9.48
CA HIS A 8 -14.31 15.34 -10.01
C HIS A 8 -14.16 16.55 -10.94
N GLN A 9 -14.88 16.53 -12.06
CA GLN A 9 -14.75 17.52 -13.14
C GLN A 9 -14.95 18.98 -12.69
N VAL A 10 -15.66 19.21 -11.58
CA VAL A 10 -15.83 20.54 -10.98
C VAL A 10 -14.47 21.19 -10.68
N CYS A 11 -13.48 20.41 -10.25
CA CYS A 11 -12.14 20.90 -9.88
C CYS A 11 -11.26 21.23 -11.09
N SER A 12 -11.75 21.03 -12.31
CA SER A 12 -11.12 21.47 -13.56
C SER A 12 -12.09 22.23 -14.48
N SER A 13 -13.24 22.65 -13.94
CA SER A 13 -14.28 23.36 -14.69
C SER A 13 -14.02 24.85 -14.80
N ASP A 14 -14.69 25.51 -15.75
CA ASP A 14 -14.64 26.97 -15.88
C ASP A 14 -15.17 27.70 -14.64
N PHE A 15 -16.04 27.05 -13.85
CA PHE A 15 -16.70 27.63 -12.68
C PHE A 15 -15.77 27.89 -11.48
N ILE A 16 -14.66 27.15 -11.37
CA ILE A 16 -13.66 27.42 -10.33
C ILE A 16 -12.62 28.46 -10.77
N SER A 17 -12.71 28.95 -12.00
CA SER A 17 -11.79 29.97 -12.50
C SER A 17 -12.08 31.33 -11.88
N GLN A 18 -11.03 32.15 -11.76
CA GLN A 18 -11.19 33.53 -11.29
C GLN A 18 -12.14 34.33 -12.19
N SER A 19 -12.17 34.03 -13.50
CA SER A 19 -13.06 34.71 -14.44
C SER A 19 -14.55 34.52 -14.12
N TRP A 20 -14.95 33.31 -13.71
CA TRP A 20 -16.33 33.04 -13.28
C TRP A 20 -16.64 33.64 -11.91
N ILE A 21 -15.70 33.56 -10.98
CA ILE A 21 -15.83 34.13 -9.65
C ILE A 21 -16.01 35.65 -9.73
N ASP A 22 -15.19 36.34 -10.54
CA ASP A 22 -15.28 37.79 -10.74
C ASP A 22 -16.56 38.17 -11.49
N PHE A 23 -16.99 37.34 -12.46
CA PHE A 23 -18.25 37.54 -13.18
C PHE A 23 -19.47 37.51 -12.23
N THR A 24 -19.50 36.54 -11.31
CA THR A 24 -20.60 36.36 -10.35
C THR A 24 -20.50 37.28 -9.13
N PHE A 25 -19.46 38.11 -9.05
CA PHE A 25 -19.32 39.13 -8.02
C PHE A 25 -20.03 40.42 -8.45
N GLU A 26 -20.98 40.89 -7.63
CA GLU A 26 -21.61 42.20 -7.77
C GLU A 26 -21.17 43.11 -6.64
N MET A 27 -20.76 44.34 -6.96
CA MET A 27 -20.25 45.30 -5.97
C MET A 27 -21.34 46.28 -5.49
N ASN A 28 -22.37 46.55 -6.31
CA ASN A 28 -23.40 47.54 -6.01
C ASN A 28 -24.65 46.86 -5.45
N LEU A 29 -24.62 46.66 -4.13
CA LEU A 29 -25.40 45.65 -3.43
C LEU A 29 -26.45 46.23 -2.48
N GLU A 30 -26.42 47.54 -2.23
CA GLU A 30 -27.17 48.21 -1.16
C GLU A 30 -28.69 47.98 -1.19
N ALA A 31 -29.26 47.61 -2.34
CA ALA A 31 -30.70 47.38 -2.50
C ALA A 31 -31.14 45.91 -2.57
N LEU A 32 -30.22 44.94 -2.48
CA LEU A 32 -30.55 43.53 -2.68
C LEU A 32 -30.70 42.77 -1.35
N TRP A 33 -31.57 41.77 -1.34
CA TRP A 33 -31.83 40.93 -0.17
C TRP A 33 -30.59 40.07 0.18
N PRO A 34 -30.22 39.87 1.47
CA PRO A 34 -28.99 39.16 1.86
C PRO A 34 -28.86 37.74 1.30
N MET A 35 -29.98 37.06 1.05
CA MET A 35 -30.03 35.69 0.53
C MET A 35 -30.31 35.64 -0.98
N ASP A 36 -30.13 36.74 -1.71
CA ASP A 36 -30.23 36.72 -3.17
C ASP A 36 -29.02 36.01 -3.78
N LEU A 37 -29.24 35.17 -4.80
CA LEU A 37 -28.17 34.45 -5.49
C LEU A 37 -27.04 35.37 -5.98
N ARG A 38 -27.39 36.59 -6.41
CA ARG A 38 -26.41 37.56 -6.91
C ARG A 38 -25.35 37.94 -5.87
N TYR A 39 -25.67 37.81 -4.58
CA TYR A 39 -24.74 38.10 -3.48
C TYR A 39 -23.78 36.97 -3.16
N THR A 40 -24.26 35.74 -3.25
CA THR A 40 -23.68 34.58 -2.53
C THR A 40 -23.03 33.58 -3.48
N LEU A 41 -23.38 33.61 -4.77
CA LEU A 41 -22.86 32.67 -5.76
C LEU A 41 -21.33 32.78 -5.94
N SER A 42 -20.77 33.99 -5.91
CA SER A 42 -19.32 34.18 -5.99
C SER A 42 -18.60 33.55 -4.79
N ALA A 43 -19.13 33.72 -3.57
CA ALA A 43 -18.58 33.12 -2.37
C ALA A 43 -18.65 31.59 -2.41
N MET A 44 -19.75 31.01 -2.90
CA MET A 44 -19.86 29.56 -3.11
C MET A 44 -18.74 29.04 -4.02
N TRP A 45 -18.52 29.68 -5.16
CA TRP A 45 -17.48 29.25 -6.11
C TRP A 45 -16.06 29.48 -5.61
N GLN A 46 -15.81 30.56 -4.85
CA GLN A 46 -14.53 30.76 -4.15
C GLN A 46 -14.25 29.62 -3.16
N ILE A 47 -15.26 29.18 -2.41
CA ILE A 47 -15.14 28.07 -1.47
C ILE A 47 -14.88 26.76 -2.19
N ILE A 48 -15.63 26.44 -3.26
CA ILE A 48 -15.41 25.23 -4.05
C ILE A 48 -14.00 25.22 -4.65
N ALA A 49 -13.55 26.33 -5.24
CA ALA A 49 -12.19 26.45 -5.78
C ALA A 49 -11.11 26.23 -4.71
N GLY A 50 -11.30 26.84 -3.53
CA GLY A 50 -10.43 26.66 -2.37
C GLY A 50 -10.38 25.20 -1.90
N LEU A 51 -11.54 24.54 -1.81
CA LEU A 51 -11.65 23.15 -1.39
C LEU A 51 -11.05 22.18 -2.41
N CYS A 52 -11.24 22.39 -3.71
CA CYS A 52 -10.60 21.60 -4.76
C CYS A 52 -9.06 21.68 -4.67
N ARG A 53 -8.52 22.88 -4.46
CA ARG A 53 -7.08 23.09 -4.28
C ARG A 53 -6.57 22.41 -3.02
N SER A 54 -7.26 22.59 -1.89
CA SER A 54 -6.91 21.93 -0.63
C SER A 54 -6.96 20.41 -0.77
N ALA A 55 -8.02 19.86 -1.37
CA ALA A 55 -8.15 18.43 -1.58
C ALA A 55 -7.00 17.87 -2.43
N THR A 56 -6.62 18.58 -3.49
CA THR A 56 -5.47 18.22 -4.33
C THR A 56 -4.18 18.17 -3.51
N ASN A 57 -3.94 19.16 -2.65
CA ASN A 57 -2.76 19.19 -1.79
C ASN A 57 -2.78 18.03 -0.78
N PHE A 58 -3.89 17.79 -0.09
CA PHE A 58 -4.02 16.68 0.87
C PHE A 58 -3.71 15.32 0.23
N ILE A 59 -4.17 15.11 -1.00
CA ILE A 59 -3.89 13.86 -1.73
C ILE A 59 -2.46 13.77 -2.20
N ASN A 60 -1.90 14.86 -2.74
CA ASN A 60 -0.49 14.85 -3.14
C ASN A 60 0.45 14.63 -1.94
N ASP A 61 0.13 15.22 -0.78
CA ASP A 61 0.88 15.02 0.46
C ASP A 61 0.77 13.58 0.93
N ALA A 62 -0.43 12.99 0.94
CA ALA A 62 -0.63 11.58 1.30
C ALA A 62 0.09 10.62 0.35
N LEU A 63 0.09 10.89 -0.95
CA LEU A 63 0.82 10.10 -1.95
C LEU A 63 2.34 10.25 -1.80
N THR A 64 2.81 11.43 -1.40
CA THR A 64 4.23 11.68 -1.13
C THR A 64 4.69 10.95 0.13
N GLU A 65 3.88 11.00 1.19
CA GLU A 65 4.08 10.25 2.44
C GLU A 65 4.15 8.74 2.15
N PHE A 66 3.13 8.20 1.47
CA PHE A 66 3.09 6.81 1.04
C PHE A 66 4.31 6.41 0.16
N ALA A 67 4.70 7.25 -0.80
CA ALA A 67 5.85 6.96 -1.66
C ALA A 67 7.20 7.01 -0.92
N SER A 68 7.24 7.65 0.26
CA SER A 68 8.45 7.77 1.08
C SER A 68 8.67 6.56 2.00
N GLU A 69 7.66 5.73 2.24
CA GLU A 69 7.76 4.53 3.07
C GLU A 69 8.21 3.32 2.24
N PRO A 70 9.43 2.81 2.45
CA PRO A 70 9.90 1.68 1.66
C PRO A 70 9.32 0.38 2.23
N LEU A 71 8.64 -0.39 1.36
CA LEU A 71 8.25 -1.79 1.62
C LEU A 71 9.51 -2.68 1.71
N ILE A 72 10.21 -2.66 2.84
CA ILE A 72 11.42 -3.46 3.07
C ILE A 72 11.05 -4.71 3.85
N SER A 73 11.23 -5.87 3.22
CA SER A 73 11.07 -7.18 3.84
C SER A 73 12.36 -7.98 3.79
N TYR A 74 12.57 -8.85 4.78
CA TYR A 74 13.69 -9.80 4.82
C TYR A 74 13.56 -10.91 3.78
N ALA A 75 12.37 -11.05 3.18
CA ALA A 75 12.09 -11.98 2.10
C ALA A 75 11.39 -11.24 0.94
N ALA A 76 11.80 -11.54 -0.29
CA ALA A 76 11.12 -11.01 -1.47
C ALA A 76 9.66 -11.49 -1.49
N PHE A 77 8.74 -10.53 -1.56
CA PHE A 77 7.32 -10.83 -1.73
C PHE A 77 7.05 -11.46 -3.09
N THR A 78 5.98 -12.26 -3.16
CA THR A 78 5.41 -12.66 -4.45
C THR A 78 4.71 -11.47 -5.09
N GLU A 79 4.57 -11.45 -6.41
CA GLU A 79 3.87 -10.38 -7.12
C GLU A 79 2.44 -10.18 -6.63
N ALA A 80 1.71 -11.28 -6.39
CA ALA A 80 0.36 -11.22 -5.84
C ALA A 80 0.33 -10.59 -4.44
N TYR A 81 1.26 -10.98 -3.56
CA TYR A 81 1.32 -10.41 -2.21
C TYR A 81 1.73 -8.94 -2.22
N LEU A 82 2.71 -8.57 -3.06
CA LEU A 82 3.13 -7.18 -3.23
C LEU A 82 1.95 -6.30 -3.67
N ASN A 83 1.18 -6.76 -4.66
CA ASN A 83 0.00 -6.03 -5.12
C ASN A 83 -1.04 -5.88 -4.01
N VAL A 84 -1.33 -6.92 -3.23
CA VAL A 84 -2.27 -6.84 -2.11
C VAL A 84 -1.80 -5.87 -1.03
N GLN A 85 -0.53 -5.94 -0.62
CA GLN A 85 0.03 -5.03 0.39
C GLN A 85 -0.02 -3.57 -0.09
N ILE A 86 0.41 -3.31 -1.33
CA ILE A 86 0.37 -1.97 -1.89
C ILE A 86 -1.05 -1.40 -1.95
N GLN A 87 -2.03 -2.20 -2.36
CA GLN A 87 -3.43 -1.74 -2.41
C GLN A 87 -3.93 -1.41 -1.00
N ALA A 88 -3.62 -2.25 -0.01
CA ALA A 88 -4.04 -2.04 1.38
C ALA A 88 -3.42 -0.78 1.98
N GLU A 89 -2.10 -0.57 1.82
CA GLU A 89 -1.41 0.62 2.33
C GLU A 89 -1.86 1.89 1.61
N LEU A 90 -2.10 1.83 0.28
CA LEU A 90 -2.63 2.96 -0.47
C LEU A 90 -4.06 3.32 -0.02
N GLU A 91 -4.89 2.31 0.26
CA GLU A 91 -6.25 2.51 0.76
C GLU A 91 -6.25 3.09 2.18
N ASP A 92 -5.33 2.68 3.05
CA ASP A 92 -5.14 3.26 4.38
C ASP A 92 -4.66 4.71 4.31
N ALA A 93 -3.64 5.01 3.50
CA ALA A 93 -3.16 6.38 3.27
C ALA A 93 -4.28 7.30 2.74
N TRP A 94 -5.15 6.76 1.88
CA TRP A 94 -6.31 7.45 1.35
C TRP A 94 -7.36 7.74 2.42
N GLN A 95 -7.77 6.74 3.21
CA GLN A 95 -8.73 6.95 4.30
C GLN A 95 -8.19 7.92 5.35
N SER A 96 -6.91 7.83 5.68
CA SER A 96 -6.22 8.78 6.56
C SER A 96 -6.26 10.21 6.01
N ALA A 97 -6.10 10.39 4.69
CA ALA A 97 -6.21 11.71 4.06
C ALA A 97 -7.65 12.28 4.15
N ILE A 98 -8.66 11.45 3.87
CA ILE A 98 -10.09 11.81 4.04
C ILE A 98 -10.36 12.24 5.48
N ASP A 99 -9.96 11.43 6.45
CA ASP A 99 -10.21 11.68 7.86
C ASP A 99 -9.51 12.96 8.35
N ARG A 100 -8.26 13.19 7.92
CA ARG A 100 -7.51 14.42 8.24
C ARG A 100 -8.22 15.65 7.67
N PHE A 101 -8.69 15.58 6.43
CA PHE A 101 -9.39 16.67 5.79
C PHE A 101 -10.75 16.96 6.46
N GLY A 102 -11.54 15.92 6.74
CA GLY A 102 -12.82 16.04 7.44
C GLY A 102 -12.67 16.66 8.83
N ARG A 103 -11.61 16.31 9.57
CA ARG A 103 -11.30 16.95 10.86
C ARG A 103 -11.02 18.45 10.71
N HIS A 104 -10.23 18.85 9.72
CA HIS A 104 -9.97 20.28 9.48
C HIS A 104 -11.23 21.05 9.12
N LEU A 105 -12.10 20.48 8.29
CA LEU A 105 -13.38 21.09 7.98
C LEU A 105 -14.24 21.26 9.23
N ASN A 106 -14.39 20.21 10.04
CA ASN A 106 -15.18 20.28 11.27
C ASN A 106 -14.67 21.35 12.25
N ILE A 107 -13.35 21.49 12.38
CA ILE A 107 -12.74 22.56 13.19
C ILE A 107 -13.14 23.93 12.65
N ILE A 108 -13.05 24.17 11.33
CA ILE A 108 -13.43 25.44 10.72
C ILE A 108 -14.91 25.75 10.98
N GLN A 109 -15.79 24.75 10.84
CA GLN A 109 -17.21 24.92 11.12
C GLN A 109 -17.45 25.28 12.59
N THR A 110 -16.80 24.56 13.51
CA THR A 110 -16.94 24.77 14.95
C THR A 110 -16.45 26.15 15.38
N ILE A 111 -15.30 26.60 14.86
CA ILE A 111 -14.77 27.94 15.14
C ILE A 111 -15.75 29.00 14.61
N ALA A 112 -16.25 28.83 13.38
CA ALA A 112 -17.18 29.79 12.80
C ALA A 112 -18.47 29.96 13.60
N GLN A 113 -18.90 28.91 14.30
CA GLN A 113 -20.07 28.92 15.15
C GLN A 113 -19.78 29.59 16.50
N ILE A 114 -18.72 29.17 17.19
CA ILE A 114 -18.39 29.67 18.54
C ILE A 114 -18.01 31.15 18.50
N ASP A 115 -17.23 31.55 17.50
CA ASP A 115 -16.74 32.93 17.38
C ASP A 115 -17.76 33.86 16.70
N GLY A 116 -18.87 33.32 16.18
CA GLY A 116 -19.93 34.10 15.55
C GLY A 116 -19.45 34.90 14.33
N PHE A 117 -18.68 34.27 13.43
CA PHE A 117 -18.09 34.99 12.29
C PHE A 117 -19.15 35.69 11.45
N MET A 118 -19.01 36.99 11.30
CA MET A 118 -19.92 37.80 10.48
C MET A 118 -19.60 37.63 9.00
N THR A 119 -20.63 37.44 8.20
CA THR A 119 -20.52 37.37 6.74
C THR A 119 -20.53 38.77 6.14
N GLY A 120 -19.71 39.00 5.10
CA GLY A 120 -19.69 40.28 4.39
C GLY A 120 -20.98 40.62 3.65
N VAL A 121 -21.85 39.63 3.44
CA VAL A 121 -23.14 39.75 2.73
C VAL A 121 -24.35 39.81 3.67
N SER A 122 -24.13 39.80 4.98
CA SER A 122 -25.16 39.88 6.02
C SER A 122 -26.16 38.71 6.03
N THR A 123 -25.74 37.50 5.66
CA THR A 123 -26.62 36.30 5.70
C THR A 123 -26.88 35.79 7.11
N ASN A 124 -26.03 36.16 8.08
CA ASN A 124 -26.15 35.82 9.50
C ASN A 124 -26.26 37.03 10.45
N PHE A 125 -25.72 38.19 10.09
CA PHE A 125 -25.80 39.43 10.87
C PHE A 125 -26.06 40.64 9.98
N VAL A 126 -26.96 41.53 10.39
CA VAL A 126 -27.24 42.81 9.75
C VAL A 126 -26.79 43.94 10.67
N GLY A 127 -25.94 44.83 10.16
CA GLY A 127 -25.56 46.05 10.85
C GLY A 127 -26.57 47.16 10.58
N THR A 128 -26.99 47.85 11.64
CA THR A 128 -27.79 49.08 11.55
C THR A 128 -27.07 50.17 12.31
N SER A 129 -27.09 51.40 11.80
CA SER A 129 -26.53 52.54 12.51
C SER A 129 -27.62 53.50 12.96
N ALA A 130 -27.53 53.96 14.20
CA ALA A 130 -28.36 55.06 14.67
C ALA A 130 -27.48 56.29 14.91
N ILE A 131 -27.90 57.44 14.36
CA ILE A 131 -27.32 58.73 14.72
C ILE A 131 -28.14 59.24 15.91
N THR A 132 -27.55 59.20 17.10
CA THR A 132 -28.19 59.68 18.33
C THR A 132 -27.68 61.08 18.66
N SER A 133 -28.47 62.11 18.34
CA SER A 133 -28.17 63.54 18.54
C SER A 133 -26.77 64.02 18.05
N ALA A 134 -26.51 65.33 18.09
CA ALA A 134 -25.36 65.94 17.41
C ALA A 134 -23.99 65.62 18.03
N ASP A 135 -23.94 65.01 19.22
CA ASP A 135 -22.72 64.89 20.04
C ASP A 135 -22.33 63.44 20.41
N ILE A 136 -22.98 62.41 19.83
CA ILE A 136 -22.66 60.99 20.13
C ILE A 136 -21.99 60.35 18.90
N PRO A 137 -20.92 59.54 19.09
CA PRO A 137 -20.33 58.76 18.00
C PRO A 137 -21.37 57.82 17.39
N LEU A 138 -21.23 57.55 16.09
CA LEU A 138 -21.99 56.56 15.33
C LEU A 138 -22.09 55.24 16.12
N VAL A 139 -23.29 54.87 16.56
CA VAL A 139 -23.54 53.58 17.20
C VAL A 139 -23.97 52.59 16.14
N VAL A 140 -23.20 51.53 15.97
CA VAL A 140 -23.53 50.41 15.08
C VAL A 140 -24.09 49.27 15.93
N TYR A 141 -25.36 48.93 15.70
CA TYR A 141 -26.01 47.76 16.27
C TYR A 141 -25.90 46.60 15.29
N LEU A 142 -25.51 45.44 15.80
CA LEU A 142 -25.49 44.20 15.03
C LEU A 142 -26.67 43.35 15.45
N TRP A 143 -27.52 43.03 14.48
CA TRP A 143 -28.69 42.20 14.68
C TRP A 143 -28.48 40.86 13.99
N GLN A 144 -28.82 39.77 14.68
CA GLN A 144 -28.78 38.44 14.10
C GLN A 144 -29.94 38.26 13.13
N THR A 145 -29.69 37.59 12.01
CA THR A 145 -30.74 37.29 11.04
C THR A 145 -31.59 36.11 11.48
N GLY A 146 -32.91 36.32 11.52
CA GLY A 146 -33.91 35.26 11.68
C GLY A 146 -34.79 35.11 10.45
N TYR A 147 -35.28 33.90 10.23
CA TYR A 147 -36.15 33.55 9.11
C TYR A 147 -37.38 32.79 9.62
N LEU A 148 -38.57 33.26 9.27
CA LEU A 148 -39.78 32.44 9.40
C LEU A 148 -39.89 31.59 8.14
N LEU A 149 -39.77 30.26 8.29
CA LEU A 149 -39.76 29.34 7.16
C LEU A 149 -41.15 29.27 6.47
N PRO A 150 -41.19 29.04 5.14
CA PRO A 150 -42.46 28.98 4.42
C PRO A 150 -43.34 27.83 4.91
N GLY A 151 -44.61 28.11 5.20
CA GLY A 151 -45.58 27.08 5.60
C GLY A 151 -45.36 26.49 7.00
N THR A 152 -44.41 27.00 7.78
CA THR A 152 -44.25 26.67 9.20
C THR A 152 -44.36 27.93 10.06
N ASN A 153 -44.61 27.74 11.36
CA ASN A 153 -44.48 28.80 12.36
C ASN A 153 -43.11 28.75 13.07
N GLU A 154 -42.15 28.03 12.48
CA GLU A 154 -40.81 27.87 13.05
C GLU A 154 -39.90 29.00 12.60
N ILE A 155 -39.25 29.62 13.59
CA ILE A 155 -38.26 30.65 13.37
C ILE A 155 -36.89 29.98 13.40
N CYS A 156 -36.18 30.04 12.29
CA CYS A 156 -34.78 29.65 12.21
C CYS A 156 -33.90 30.88 12.42
N THR A 157 -33.00 30.84 13.39
CA THR A 157 -32.07 31.94 13.67
C THR A 157 -30.64 31.50 13.48
N CYS A 158 -29.82 32.30 12.81
CA CYS A 158 -28.41 31.98 12.57
C CYS A 158 -27.50 31.98 13.81
N ASN A 159 -28.10 32.10 15.00
CA ASN A 159 -27.42 32.07 16.29
C ASN A 159 -27.70 30.79 17.07
N ASN A 160 -28.96 30.35 17.08
CA ASN A 160 -29.35 29.14 17.79
C ASN A 160 -29.34 27.93 16.87
N ASP A 161 -29.65 28.15 15.59
CA ASP A 161 -29.70 27.12 14.57
C ASP A 161 -28.46 27.23 13.70
N LEU A 162 -27.72 26.13 13.64
CA LEU A 162 -26.48 26.05 12.86
C LEU A 162 -26.74 26.03 11.35
N SER A 163 -27.98 25.78 10.94
CA SER A 163 -28.36 25.54 9.56
C SER A 163 -29.78 26.02 9.32
N CYS A 164 -29.93 27.12 8.59
CA CYS A 164 -31.19 27.66 8.10
C CYS A 164 -31.26 27.51 6.58
N GLN A 165 -31.40 26.27 6.12
CA GLN A 165 -31.36 25.94 4.71
C GLN A 165 -32.60 26.44 3.95
N MET A 166 -32.36 27.14 2.84
CA MET A 166 -33.42 27.58 1.95
C MET A 166 -32.98 27.52 0.48
N PRO A 167 -33.91 27.28 -0.47
CA PRO A 167 -33.57 27.28 -1.89
C PRO A 167 -33.03 28.64 -2.33
N ALA A 168 -31.98 28.62 -3.14
CA ALA A 168 -31.44 29.84 -3.69
C ALA A 168 -32.35 30.41 -4.79
N GLY A 169 -32.46 31.74 -4.80
CA GLY A 169 -33.26 32.44 -5.79
C GLY A 169 -32.86 33.89 -6.01
N VAL A 170 -33.51 34.49 -7.01
CA VAL A 170 -33.47 35.93 -7.27
C VAL A 170 -34.72 36.56 -6.67
N TYR A 171 -34.53 37.57 -5.85
CA TYR A 171 -35.60 38.25 -5.15
C TYR A 171 -35.70 39.69 -5.63
N LEU A 172 -36.94 40.14 -5.86
CA LEU A 172 -37.26 41.52 -6.24
C LEU A 172 -37.47 42.42 -5.01
N PHE A 173 -37.14 41.91 -3.82
CA PHE A 173 -37.35 42.60 -2.55
C PHE A 173 -36.16 43.51 -2.24
N ASN A 174 -36.43 44.79 -2.01
CA ASN A 174 -35.41 45.74 -1.57
C ASN A 174 -35.17 45.57 -0.07
N ARG A 175 -33.90 45.58 0.36
CA ARG A 175 -33.53 45.43 1.77
C ARG A 175 -34.13 46.60 2.58
N THR A 176 -35.20 46.36 3.34
CA THR A 176 -35.56 47.27 4.43
C THR A 176 -34.69 46.90 5.62
N GLU A 177 -33.63 47.69 5.84
CA GLU A 177 -32.57 47.46 6.85
C GLU A 177 -33.09 47.33 8.29
N ALA A 178 -34.37 47.59 8.54
CA ALA A 178 -34.91 47.81 9.87
C ALA A 178 -35.22 46.54 10.70
N LEU A 179 -35.30 45.33 10.13
CA LEU A 179 -35.98 44.25 10.86
C LEU A 179 -35.19 42.97 11.19
N SER A 180 -33.99 42.73 10.64
CA SER A 180 -33.15 41.53 10.89
C SER A 180 -33.90 40.18 10.97
N PHE A 181 -35.13 40.14 10.50
CA PHE A 181 -36.10 39.08 10.65
C PHE A 181 -36.94 39.10 9.39
N TYR A 182 -36.87 38.01 8.65
CA TYR A 182 -37.45 37.90 7.32
C TYR A 182 -38.55 36.84 7.32
N ASN A 183 -39.75 37.25 6.92
CA ASN A 183 -40.86 36.31 6.75
C ASN A 183 -40.87 35.75 5.33
N LEU A 184 -40.44 34.50 5.17
CA LEU A 184 -40.35 33.85 3.86
C LEU A 184 -41.73 33.50 3.26
N ASN A 185 -42.81 33.62 4.04
CA ASN A 185 -44.17 33.55 3.47
C ASN A 185 -44.51 34.77 2.60
N TRP A 186 -43.80 35.89 2.77
CA TRP A 186 -44.03 37.12 2.01
C TRP A 186 -42.91 37.46 1.03
N ILE A 187 -41.74 36.85 1.19
CA ILE A 187 -40.57 37.03 0.32
C ILE A 187 -40.55 35.90 -0.70
N ILE A 188 -41.10 36.17 -1.88
CA ILE A 188 -41.23 35.19 -2.96
C ILE A 188 -40.07 35.37 -3.94
N ALA A 189 -39.35 34.27 -4.23
CA ALA A 189 -38.32 34.25 -5.27
C ALA A 189 -38.98 34.37 -6.65
N ASN A 190 -38.44 35.25 -7.50
CA ASN A 190 -38.86 35.35 -8.90
C ASN A 190 -38.37 34.14 -9.71
N VAL A 191 -37.16 33.67 -9.39
CA VAL A 191 -36.53 32.50 -10.00
C VAL A 191 -35.82 31.74 -8.90
N THR A 192 -35.91 30.42 -8.91
CA THR A 192 -35.15 29.52 -8.03
C THR A 192 -34.22 28.63 -8.85
N PHE A 193 -33.12 28.18 -8.23
CA PHE A 193 -32.10 27.39 -8.90
C PHE A 193 -32.01 26.00 -8.29
N PRO A 194 -32.27 24.93 -9.06
CA PRO A 194 -32.25 23.56 -8.54
C PRO A 194 -30.85 23.21 -8.04
N GLY A 195 -30.79 22.67 -6.82
CA GLY A 195 -29.55 22.26 -6.20
C GLY A 195 -28.75 23.37 -5.55
N ILE A 196 -29.05 24.66 -5.76
CA ILE A 196 -28.34 25.72 -5.04
C ILE A 196 -29.15 26.05 -3.77
N MET A 197 -28.48 25.98 -2.63
CA MET A 197 -29.05 26.21 -1.31
C MET A 197 -28.30 27.33 -0.60
N PHE A 198 -29.04 28.07 0.20
CA PHE A 198 -28.50 29.06 1.11
C PHE A 198 -28.61 28.64 2.55
N ASP A 199 -27.70 29.18 3.34
CA ASP A 199 -27.59 28.99 4.77
C ASP A 199 -26.94 30.23 5.41
N CYS A 200 -26.89 30.26 6.73
CA CYS A 200 -26.35 31.35 7.53
C CYS A 200 -24.91 31.72 7.17
N LEU A 201 -24.09 30.74 6.81
CA LEU A 201 -22.69 30.94 6.41
C LEU A 201 -22.47 30.46 4.96
N PRO A 202 -21.60 31.14 4.18
CA PRO A 202 -21.32 30.74 2.80
C PRO A 202 -20.81 29.30 2.65
N PHE A 203 -19.99 28.80 3.59
CA PHE A 203 -19.51 27.42 3.52
C PHE A 203 -20.62 26.41 3.83
N LEU A 204 -21.56 26.73 4.73
CA LEU A 204 -22.73 25.90 5.00
C LEU A 204 -23.65 25.86 3.79
N SER A 205 -23.88 27.02 3.17
CA SER A 205 -24.62 27.15 1.90
C SER A 205 -24.00 26.27 0.81
N THR A 206 -22.67 26.32 0.69
CA THR A 206 -21.92 25.51 -0.27
C THR A 206 -22.10 24.02 0.01
N PHE A 207 -22.01 23.59 1.27
CA PHE A 207 -22.15 22.19 1.66
C PHE A 207 -23.56 21.64 1.52
N ALA A 208 -24.58 22.47 1.75
CA ALA A 208 -25.99 22.12 1.53
C ALA A 208 -26.38 22.09 0.05
N SER A 209 -25.62 22.75 -0.82
CA SER A 209 -25.87 22.80 -2.27
C SER A 209 -25.40 21.53 -2.98
N SER A 210 -25.96 21.25 -4.15
CA SER A 210 -25.49 20.29 -5.15
C SER A 210 -25.10 21.02 -6.44
N LEU A 211 -24.52 20.27 -7.39
CA LEU A 211 -24.09 20.81 -8.68
C LEU A 211 -25.17 20.73 -9.76
N ALA A 212 -26.41 20.33 -9.43
CA ALA A 212 -27.47 20.03 -10.39
C ALA A 212 -27.72 21.16 -11.42
N CYS A 213 -27.73 22.42 -11.00
CA CYS A 213 -27.86 23.56 -11.91
C CYS A 213 -26.71 23.65 -12.93
N PHE A 214 -25.49 23.29 -12.54
CA PHE A 214 -24.28 23.47 -13.36
C PHE A 214 -24.09 22.39 -14.43
N TYR A 215 -24.89 21.32 -14.38
CA TYR A 215 -25.03 20.34 -15.46
C TYR A 215 -26.07 20.76 -16.51
N ASN A 216 -26.90 21.78 -16.22
CA ASN A 216 -28.02 22.17 -17.07
C ASN A 216 -27.79 23.54 -17.73
N GLN A 217 -27.71 23.55 -19.07
CA GLN A 217 -27.49 24.79 -19.84
C GLN A 217 -28.58 25.84 -19.63
N SER A 218 -29.84 25.44 -19.46
CA SER A 218 -30.94 26.38 -19.19
C SER A 218 -30.76 27.10 -17.86
N CYS A 219 -30.25 26.39 -16.84
CA CYS A 219 -29.99 26.96 -15.53
C CYS A 219 -28.86 28.00 -15.59
N ILE A 220 -27.75 27.65 -16.26
CA ILE A 220 -26.64 28.59 -16.49
C ILE A 220 -27.08 29.80 -17.30
N ASN A 221 -27.85 29.62 -18.38
CA ASN A 221 -28.39 30.73 -19.16
C ASN A 221 -29.23 31.69 -18.29
N THR A 222 -29.99 31.14 -17.34
CA THR A 222 -30.78 31.95 -16.40
C THR A 222 -29.87 32.76 -15.47
N ILE A 223 -28.78 32.18 -14.97
CA ILE A 223 -27.76 32.90 -14.19
C ILE A 223 -27.18 34.05 -15.04
N LEU A 224 -26.78 33.78 -16.28
CA LEU A 224 -26.21 34.80 -17.16
C LEU A 224 -27.18 35.99 -17.39
N ILE A 225 -28.47 35.72 -17.57
CA ILE A 225 -29.50 36.75 -17.73
C ILE A 225 -29.63 37.59 -16.45
N VAL A 226 -29.64 36.95 -15.27
CA VAL A 226 -29.80 37.62 -13.98
C VAL A 226 -28.67 38.61 -13.69
N TYR A 227 -27.43 38.28 -14.08
CA TYR A 227 -26.28 39.17 -13.93
C TYR A 227 -26.17 40.22 -15.05
N SER A 228 -26.93 40.10 -16.14
CA SER A 228 -26.90 41.03 -17.29
C SER A 228 -25.48 41.26 -17.85
N LYS A 229 -24.63 40.24 -17.75
CA LYS A 229 -23.22 40.22 -18.19
C LYS A 229 -23.00 39.00 -19.09
N THR A 230 -21.95 39.01 -19.89
CA THR A 230 -21.60 37.89 -20.78
C THR A 230 -20.26 37.27 -20.39
N ILE A 231 -20.21 35.95 -20.31
CA ILE A 231 -18.98 35.16 -20.15
C ILE A 231 -19.11 33.87 -20.97
N ASN A 232 -18.00 33.43 -21.56
CA ASN A 232 -17.95 32.11 -22.17
C ASN A 232 -17.67 31.09 -21.05
N THR A 233 -18.67 30.29 -20.74
CA THR A 233 -18.57 29.20 -19.75
C THR A 233 -19.22 27.95 -20.32
N THR A 234 -18.65 26.80 -19.99
CA THR A 234 -19.20 25.49 -20.38
C THR A 234 -19.84 24.80 -19.18
N VAL A 235 -21.03 24.21 -19.41
CA VAL A 235 -21.68 23.37 -18.39
C VAL A 235 -20.85 22.14 -18.07
N LEU A 236 -21.04 21.60 -16.86
CA LEU A 236 -20.49 20.31 -16.48
C LEU A 236 -21.09 19.21 -17.37
N ASN A 237 -20.28 18.19 -17.67
CA ASN A 237 -20.67 17.14 -18.59
C ASN A 237 -21.36 15.99 -17.86
N GLU A 238 -22.66 15.80 -18.11
CA GLU A 238 -23.44 14.71 -17.51
C GLU A 238 -23.04 13.33 -18.05
N ALA A 239 -22.42 13.26 -19.23
CA ALA A 239 -21.99 12.01 -19.87
C ALA A 239 -20.67 11.45 -19.30
N THR A 240 -19.97 12.19 -18.43
CA THR A 240 -18.79 11.64 -17.75
C THR A 240 -19.23 10.62 -16.71
N ASN A 241 -18.62 9.44 -16.72
CA ASN A 241 -18.86 8.43 -15.69
C ASN A 241 -18.27 8.90 -14.36
N THR A 242 -19.10 9.56 -13.55
CA THR A 242 -18.77 10.04 -12.20
C THR A 242 -19.42 9.13 -11.17
N ARG A 243 -18.74 8.90 -10.04
CA ARG A 243 -19.33 8.20 -8.90
C ARG A 243 -20.31 9.08 -8.11
N PHE A 244 -20.31 10.39 -8.37
CA PHE A 244 -21.10 11.39 -7.67
C PHE A 244 -22.23 11.89 -8.59
N PRO A 245 -23.51 11.54 -8.33
CA PRO A 245 -24.59 12.00 -9.17
C PRO A 245 -24.78 13.53 -9.07
N PRO A 246 -25.30 14.22 -10.11
CA PRO A 246 -25.48 15.67 -10.11
C PRO A 246 -26.30 16.23 -8.92
N THR A 247 -27.20 15.42 -8.37
CA THR A 247 -28.07 15.77 -7.24
C THR A 247 -27.42 15.55 -5.87
N MET A 248 -26.24 14.93 -5.82
CA MET A 248 -25.51 14.72 -4.56
C MET A 248 -25.10 16.06 -3.95
N ILE A 249 -25.24 16.17 -2.63
CA ILE A 249 -24.82 17.36 -1.91
C ILE A 249 -23.29 17.50 -1.95
N LEU A 250 -22.81 18.72 -2.11
CA LEU A 250 -21.38 19.02 -2.22
C LEU A 250 -20.61 18.59 -0.97
N LYS A 251 -21.24 18.60 0.21
CA LYS A 251 -20.63 18.07 1.44
C LYS A 251 -20.10 16.64 1.25
N GLU A 252 -20.89 15.76 0.67
CA GLU A 252 -20.51 14.35 0.46
C GLU A 252 -19.35 14.22 -0.54
N ILE A 253 -19.34 15.06 -1.59
CA ILE A 253 -18.25 15.11 -2.57
C ILE A 253 -16.95 15.63 -1.91
N VAL A 254 -17.08 16.68 -1.10
CA VAL A 254 -15.98 17.33 -0.37
C VAL A 254 -15.37 16.39 0.67
N GLU A 255 -16.20 15.69 1.45
CA GLU A 255 -15.75 14.69 2.44
C GLU A 255 -15.00 13.53 1.79
N GLN A 256 -15.20 13.32 0.50
CA GLN A 256 -14.48 12.35 -0.32
C GLN A 256 -13.35 12.98 -1.15
N LEU A 257 -12.89 14.18 -0.76
CA LEU A 257 -11.78 14.92 -1.38
C LEU A 257 -11.95 15.18 -2.88
N PHE A 258 -13.20 15.21 -3.36
CA PHE A 258 -13.54 15.31 -4.79
C PHE A 258 -12.91 14.22 -5.65
N VAL A 259 -12.37 13.12 -5.10
CA VAL A 259 -11.74 12.09 -5.94
C VAL A 259 -12.80 11.19 -6.54
N GLU A 260 -12.68 10.88 -7.81
CA GLU A 260 -13.52 9.92 -8.54
C GLU A 260 -12.93 8.52 -8.47
N LYS A 261 -11.63 8.43 -8.73
CA LYS A 261 -10.89 7.18 -8.83
C LYS A 261 -9.41 7.41 -8.59
N ILE A 262 -8.73 6.40 -8.07
CA ILE A 262 -7.27 6.37 -8.01
C ILE A 262 -6.80 5.25 -8.93
N PHE A 263 -5.87 5.58 -9.82
CA PHE A 263 -5.17 4.59 -10.62
C PHE A 263 -3.83 4.32 -9.96
N ASN A 264 -3.46 3.06 -9.83
CA ASN A 264 -2.12 2.68 -9.42
C ASN A 264 -1.47 1.75 -10.42
N THR A 265 -0.17 1.96 -10.60
CA THR A 265 0.69 1.06 -11.36
C THR A 265 1.81 0.57 -10.48
N THR A 266 1.85 -0.75 -10.28
CA THR A 266 2.89 -1.46 -9.55
C THR A 266 3.83 -2.12 -10.55
N SER A 267 5.13 -2.10 -10.27
CA SER A 267 6.13 -2.79 -11.08
C SER A 267 6.88 -3.76 -10.18
N PHE A 268 6.57 -5.06 -10.34
CA PHE A 268 7.22 -6.11 -9.57
C PHE A 268 8.72 -6.18 -9.85
N ASN A 269 9.13 -6.01 -11.12
CA ASN A 269 10.55 -5.99 -11.49
C ASN A 269 11.31 -4.86 -10.79
N ALA A 270 10.75 -3.64 -10.80
CA ALA A 270 11.39 -2.50 -10.15
C ALA A 270 11.47 -2.65 -8.61
N TYR A 271 10.48 -3.31 -8.00
CA TYR A 271 10.53 -3.68 -6.59
C TYR A 271 11.63 -4.72 -6.32
N TYR A 272 11.63 -5.81 -7.10
CA TYR A 272 12.57 -6.91 -6.92
C TYR A 272 14.02 -6.45 -7.10
N GLU A 273 14.31 -5.61 -8.09
CA GLU A 273 15.66 -5.05 -8.29
C GLU A 273 16.16 -4.25 -7.07
N LYS A 274 15.26 -3.55 -6.36
CA LYS A 274 15.63 -2.82 -5.13
C LYS A 274 15.74 -3.71 -3.90
N CYS A 275 14.97 -4.79 -3.84
CA CYS A 275 14.93 -5.70 -2.69
C CYS A 275 15.76 -6.98 -2.88
N ALA A 276 16.42 -7.16 -4.03
CA ALA A 276 17.20 -8.34 -4.34
C ALA A 276 18.35 -8.50 -3.34
N PRO A 277 18.56 -9.70 -2.77
CA PRO A 277 19.66 -9.94 -1.85
C PRO A 277 21.00 -9.77 -2.55
N ILE A 278 21.92 -9.02 -1.94
CA ILE A 278 23.29 -8.80 -2.45
C ILE A 278 24.05 -10.13 -2.60
N SER A 279 23.75 -11.11 -1.74
CA SER A 279 24.32 -12.45 -1.81
C SER A 279 23.34 -13.50 -1.28
N CYS A 280 23.14 -14.57 -2.04
CA CYS A 280 22.43 -15.76 -1.57
C CYS A 280 23.43 -16.76 -0.99
N THR A 281 23.37 -17.03 0.31
CA THR A 281 24.12 -18.13 0.92
C THR A 281 23.20 -19.31 1.16
N TYR A 282 23.55 -20.46 0.58
CA TYR A 282 22.87 -21.71 0.88
C TYR A 282 23.63 -22.41 2.00
N VAL A 283 22.95 -22.70 3.12
CA VAL A 283 23.53 -23.52 4.18
C VAL A 283 23.21 -24.97 3.87
N TYR A 284 24.21 -25.71 3.38
CA TYR A 284 24.09 -27.15 3.17
C TYR A 284 24.28 -27.88 4.49
N SER A 285 23.19 -28.13 5.22
CA SER A 285 23.20 -28.88 6.48
C SER A 285 23.30 -30.38 6.23
N ARG A 286 24.48 -30.87 5.83
CA ARG A 286 24.77 -32.31 5.85
C ARG A 286 24.88 -32.73 7.32
N ARG A 287 23.92 -33.52 7.82
CA ARG A 287 24.07 -34.21 9.11
C ARG A 287 25.32 -35.08 9.02
N PHE A 288 26.38 -34.68 9.73
CA PHE A 288 27.63 -35.41 9.77
C PHE A 288 27.41 -36.66 10.65
N TYR A 289 26.99 -37.76 10.03
CA TYR A 289 26.77 -39.03 10.73
C TYR A 289 28.14 -39.63 11.07
N TRP A 290 28.73 -39.21 12.19
CA TRP A 290 30.03 -39.69 12.68
C TRP A 290 30.06 -41.22 12.81
N ILE A 291 28.92 -41.84 13.13
CA ILE A 291 28.74 -43.30 13.13
C ILE A 291 29.04 -43.91 11.76
N TYR A 292 28.61 -43.27 10.66
CA TYR A 292 28.89 -43.74 9.30
C TYR A 292 30.40 -43.70 8.98
N VAL A 293 31.11 -42.67 9.45
CA VAL A 293 32.57 -42.57 9.26
C VAL A 293 33.29 -43.67 10.04
N VAL A 294 32.88 -43.91 11.29
CA VAL A 294 33.46 -44.96 12.14
C VAL A 294 33.17 -46.36 11.61
N THR A 295 31.93 -46.63 11.18
CA THR A 295 31.56 -47.95 10.62
C THR A 295 32.27 -48.21 9.29
N THR A 296 32.48 -47.18 8.47
CA THR A 296 33.23 -47.32 7.22
C THR A 296 34.71 -47.61 7.49
N LEU A 297 35.33 -46.93 8.45
CA LEU A 297 36.73 -47.22 8.86
C LEU A 297 36.88 -48.62 9.45
N LEU A 298 35.97 -49.03 10.34
CA LEU A 298 35.98 -50.38 10.92
C LEU A 298 35.74 -51.45 9.85
N GLY A 299 34.82 -51.21 8.91
CA GLY A 299 34.56 -52.09 7.78
C GLY A 299 35.75 -52.21 6.83
N LEU A 300 36.51 -51.14 6.64
CA LEU A 300 37.69 -51.13 5.78
C LEU A 300 38.87 -51.87 6.42
N VAL A 301 39.13 -51.66 7.72
CA VAL A 301 40.17 -52.40 8.45
C VAL A 301 39.83 -53.89 8.59
N GLY A 302 38.58 -54.19 8.95
CA GLY A 302 38.10 -55.57 9.10
C GLY A 302 38.03 -56.31 7.75
N GLY A 303 37.46 -55.66 6.74
CA GLY A 303 37.30 -56.22 5.39
C GLY A 303 38.64 -56.43 4.69
N LEU A 304 39.60 -55.52 4.87
CA LEU A 304 40.94 -55.66 4.30
C LEU A 304 41.68 -56.87 4.89
N ASN A 305 41.61 -57.08 6.21
CA ASN A 305 42.30 -58.19 6.86
C ASN A 305 41.70 -59.56 6.47
N ILE A 306 40.37 -59.65 6.42
CA ILE A 306 39.67 -60.87 5.97
C ILE A 306 39.92 -61.12 4.48
N GLY A 307 39.86 -60.07 3.65
CA GLY A 307 40.15 -60.15 2.23
C GLY A 307 41.56 -60.66 1.95
N LEU A 308 42.58 -60.06 2.59
CA LEU A 308 43.96 -60.54 2.47
C LEU A 308 44.09 -62.01 2.88
N ARG A 309 43.47 -62.44 3.99
CA ARG A 309 43.56 -63.83 4.46
C ARG A 309 42.91 -64.84 3.50
N LEU A 310 41.91 -64.41 2.72
CA LEU A 310 41.24 -65.24 1.72
C LEU A 310 42.02 -65.27 0.40
N PHE A 311 42.54 -64.12 -0.05
CA PHE A 311 43.20 -64.00 -1.34
C PHE A 311 44.67 -64.45 -1.30
N VAL A 312 45.38 -64.28 -0.18
CA VAL A 312 46.79 -64.71 -0.03
C VAL A 312 47.03 -66.19 -0.34
N PRO A 313 46.28 -67.18 0.19
CA PRO A 313 46.50 -68.58 -0.19
C PRO A 313 46.27 -68.83 -1.68
N TYR A 314 45.28 -68.15 -2.27
CA TYR A 314 44.98 -68.25 -3.71
C TYR A 314 46.11 -67.68 -4.57
N PHE A 315 46.65 -66.51 -4.21
CA PHE A 315 47.81 -65.91 -4.87
C PHE A 315 49.07 -66.77 -4.69
N ILE A 316 49.29 -67.34 -3.51
CA ILE A 316 50.42 -68.23 -3.25
C ILE A 316 50.31 -69.50 -4.11
N GLU A 317 49.13 -70.10 -4.23
CA GLU A 317 48.90 -71.27 -5.08
C GLU A 317 49.12 -70.94 -6.56
N LEU A 318 48.63 -69.78 -7.02
CA LEU A 318 48.86 -69.27 -8.38
C LEU A 318 50.35 -69.07 -8.67
N ILE A 319 51.11 -68.46 -7.75
CA ILE A 319 52.55 -68.27 -7.85
C ILE A 319 53.29 -69.62 -7.84
N MET A 320 52.88 -70.57 -6.99
CA MET A 320 53.46 -71.92 -6.97
C MET A 320 53.20 -72.69 -8.27
N ILE A 321 52.02 -72.57 -8.86
CA ILE A 321 51.70 -73.16 -10.18
C ILE A 321 52.57 -72.52 -11.28
N LEU A 322 52.73 -71.20 -11.27
CA LEU A 322 53.59 -70.49 -12.21
C LEU A 322 55.07 -70.86 -12.05
N LYS A 323 55.57 -70.98 -10.81
CA LYS A 323 56.93 -71.45 -10.52
C LYS A 323 57.15 -72.91 -10.94
N ARG A 324 56.18 -73.81 -10.69
CA ARG A 324 56.26 -75.21 -11.16
C ARG A 324 56.32 -75.31 -12.69
N LYS A 325 55.59 -74.46 -13.41
CA LYS A 325 55.67 -74.38 -14.88
C LYS A 325 56.99 -73.79 -15.40
N LEU A 326 57.63 -72.91 -14.63
CA LEU A 326 58.94 -72.32 -14.97
C LEU A 326 60.12 -73.24 -14.61
N LEU A 327 60.06 -73.98 -13.50
CA LEU A 327 61.14 -74.92 -13.11
C LEU A 327 61.11 -76.26 -13.89
N ASN A 328 59.96 -76.70 -14.43
CA ASN A 328 59.89 -77.89 -15.28
C ASN A 328 60.39 -77.69 -16.73
N ARG A 329 61.00 -76.54 -17.06
CA ARG A 329 61.68 -76.32 -18.35
C ARG A 329 63.18 -76.63 -18.33
N ASN A 330 63.81 -76.89 -17.17
CA ASN A 330 65.26 -77.12 -17.06
C ASN A 330 65.63 -78.25 -16.07
N THR A 331 65.09 -79.46 -16.23
CA THR A 331 65.79 -80.72 -15.85
C THR A 331 65.09 -81.96 -16.39
N GLU A 332 65.85 -82.76 -17.16
CA GLU A 332 65.51 -84.08 -17.69
C GLU A 332 65.60 -85.15 -16.58
N PRO A 333 64.73 -86.18 -16.54
CA PRO A 333 64.74 -87.19 -15.49
C PRO A 333 65.68 -88.37 -15.81
N GLN A 334 66.58 -88.70 -14.89
CA GLN A 334 67.27 -89.99 -14.87
C GLN A 334 66.59 -90.90 -13.84
N ILE A 335 66.06 -92.01 -14.34
CA ILE A 335 65.34 -93.05 -13.60
C ILE A 335 66.32 -93.84 -12.72
N LYS A 336 66.02 -94.01 -11.42
CA LYS A 336 66.42 -95.20 -10.67
C LYS A 336 65.32 -95.66 -9.70
N ASN A 337 64.87 -96.88 -9.95
CA ASN A 337 63.93 -97.67 -9.14
C ASN A 337 64.42 -97.86 -7.70
N CYS A 338 63.51 -97.88 -6.72
CA CYS A 338 63.31 -99.08 -5.90
C CYS A 338 62.09 -99.01 -4.95
N LYS A 339 61.28 -100.07 -5.06
CA LYS A 339 60.38 -100.80 -4.12
C LYS A 339 59.59 -100.09 -3.01
N ARG A 340 58.28 -100.37 -3.11
CA ARG A 340 57.22 -100.51 -2.09
C ARG A 340 57.70 -101.15 -0.77
N ILE A 341 57.30 -100.56 0.35
CA ILE A 341 56.84 -101.30 1.53
C ILE A 341 55.52 -100.67 1.97
N THR A 342 54.46 -101.47 1.93
CA THR A 342 53.17 -101.15 2.55
C THR A 342 53.21 -101.74 3.96
N VAL A 343 52.97 -100.93 4.98
CA VAL A 343 52.53 -101.43 6.28
C VAL A 343 51.19 -100.76 6.56
N CYS A 344 50.13 -101.56 6.54
CA CYS A 344 48.85 -101.20 7.14
C CYS A 344 48.98 -101.46 8.64
N GLU A 345 48.61 -100.50 9.48
CA GLU A 345 48.00 -100.84 10.76
C GLU A 345 47.09 -99.73 11.26
N THR A 346 46.09 -100.20 11.98
CA THR A 346 44.79 -99.60 12.23
C THR A 346 44.74 -98.81 13.53
N ASN A 347 43.87 -97.80 13.52
CA ASN A 347 43.08 -97.29 14.65
C ASN A 347 43.68 -96.35 15.71
N THR A 348 42.81 -95.39 16.02
CA THR A 348 42.62 -94.60 17.26
C THR A 348 43.53 -93.41 17.56
N SER A 349 42.91 -92.22 17.43
CA SER A 349 43.07 -90.98 18.21
C SER A 349 44.44 -90.28 18.28
N PHE A 350 44.43 -89.07 17.72
CA PHE A 350 45.09 -87.84 18.20
C PHE A 350 46.60 -87.84 18.53
N SER A 351 47.27 -86.94 17.81
CA SER A 351 48.52 -86.23 18.14
C SER A 351 49.87 -86.91 17.81
N LEU A 352 50.57 -86.25 16.88
CA LEU A 352 52.01 -85.94 16.84
C LEU A 352 53.01 -87.09 17.12
N PHE A 353 53.82 -87.48 16.13
CA PHE A 353 55.25 -87.14 16.07
C PHE A 353 56.00 -87.84 14.92
N ARG A 354 56.95 -87.08 14.35
CA ARG A 354 58.26 -87.46 13.77
C ARG A 354 58.34 -88.71 12.88
N TYR A 355 58.61 -88.47 11.59
CA TYR A 355 59.44 -89.37 10.79
C TYR A 355 60.90 -88.91 10.86
N SER A 356 61.71 -89.79 11.45
CA SER A 356 63.17 -89.76 11.49
C SER A 356 63.69 -90.59 10.33
N ASN A 357 64.50 -89.99 9.44
CA ASN A 357 65.40 -90.74 8.58
C ASN A 357 66.78 -90.74 9.24
N ALA A 358 67.16 -91.88 9.82
CA ALA A 358 68.50 -92.14 10.26
C ALA A 358 69.28 -92.78 9.10
N CYS A 359 70.35 -92.12 8.65
CA CYS A 359 71.45 -92.74 7.92
C CYS A 359 72.72 -92.47 8.72
N GLN A 360 73.43 -93.54 9.06
CA GLN A 360 74.53 -93.57 10.01
C GLN A 360 75.88 -93.52 9.27
N ILE A 361 76.63 -92.46 9.56
CA ILE A 361 78.11 -92.27 9.74
C ILE A 361 79.11 -93.21 9.02
N ASP A 362 80.06 -92.61 8.30
CA ASP A 362 81.53 -92.74 8.49
C ASP A 362 82.23 -91.65 7.65
N LYS A 363 82.93 -90.66 8.22
CA LYS A 363 84.27 -90.58 8.85
C LYS A 363 85.28 -89.85 7.95
N ASN A 364 85.94 -88.87 8.56
CA ASN A 364 87.35 -88.46 8.42
C ASN A 364 87.74 -87.15 7.68
N PHE A 365 88.63 -86.42 8.38
CA PHE A 365 89.57 -85.34 8.01
C PHE A 365 88.98 -83.95 7.73
N GLY A 366 89.43 -82.85 8.35
CA GLY A 366 90.49 -82.52 9.32
C GLY A 366 90.58 -80.98 9.42
N GLU A 367 91.06 -80.46 10.56
CA GLU A 367 91.79 -79.18 10.82
C GLU A 367 91.47 -77.92 9.95
N ASP A 368 91.35 -76.69 10.44
CA ASP A 368 91.86 -76.07 11.66
C ASP A 368 91.35 -74.62 11.83
N GLN A 369 91.35 -74.17 13.08
CA GLN A 369 91.64 -72.83 13.62
C GLN A 369 90.85 -71.53 13.26
N ASN A 370 90.36 -70.93 14.36
CA ASN A 370 90.68 -69.59 14.88
C ASN A 370 89.72 -68.38 14.73
N LYS A 371 89.43 -67.84 15.93
CA LYS A 371 89.46 -66.43 16.39
C LYS A 371 88.40 -65.45 15.90
N ILE A 372 87.55 -64.98 16.81
CA ILE A 372 87.68 -63.70 17.57
C ILE A 372 87.65 -62.49 16.64
N ASN A 373 86.48 -61.83 16.57
CA ASN A 373 86.25 -60.49 17.13
C ASN A 373 84.74 -60.23 17.25
#